data_AF-A0A2V3IBJ5-F1
#
_entry.id   AF-A0A2V3IBJ5-F1
#
_cell.length_a   1.000
_cell.length_b   1.000
_cell.length_c   1.000
_cell.angle_alpha   90.00
_cell.angle_beta   90.00
_cell.angle_gamma   90.00
#
_symmetry.space_group_name_H-M   'P 1'
#
loop_
_entity.id
_entity.type
_entity.pdbx_description
1 polymer ?
#
loop_
_entity_poly.entity_id
_entity_poly.type
_entity_poly.pdbx_seq_one_letter_code
_entity_poly.pdbx_strand_id
1 'polypeptide(L)'
;MREPEFYSSHEALLLTYEAALTRQSMTSSGHMSWYCSSAHMLWVGERTRQLEGAHVEFLRGIENPTGVKLGPTADPAEVLTMLDTLNPDNDPGKIMLIIRMGQDKLMDRLPALLRAVKQEGRHVVWSVDPMHWKYYKGQWCQNASVWPGAR
;
A
#
# COMPACT_ATOMS: atom_id res chain seq x y z
N MET A 1 -16.48 22.06 19.05
CA MET A 1 -15.22 21.84 18.28
C MET A 1 -15.11 20.35 18.07
N ARG A 2 -14.87 19.85 16.84
CA ARG A 2 -14.75 18.40 16.58
C ARG A 2 -13.35 17.95 17.04
N GLU A 3 -13.28 16.87 17.81
CA GLU A 3 -12.00 16.30 18.25
C GLU A 3 -11.24 15.69 17.05
N PRO A 4 -9.89 15.76 17.04
CA PRO A 4 -9.09 15.12 16.01
C PRO A 4 -9.16 13.60 16.13
N GLU A 5 -9.33 12.92 15.00
CA GLU A 5 -9.29 11.46 14.91
C GLU A 5 -7.89 11.02 14.48
N PHE A 6 -7.33 10.02 15.18
CA PHE A 6 -6.05 9.41 14.85
C PHE A 6 -6.25 7.96 14.44
N TYR A 7 -5.57 7.55 13.38
CA TYR A 7 -5.65 6.21 12.82
C TYR A 7 -4.25 5.57 12.85
N SER A 8 -4.20 4.26 13.03
CA SER A 8 -2.96 3.47 13.05
C SER A 8 -2.79 2.69 11.75
N SER A 9 -1.54 2.51 11.33
CA SER A 9 -1.18 1.64 10.21
C SER A 9 0.21 1.04 10.36
N HIS A 10 0.40 -0.15 9.79
CA HIS A 10 1.70 -0.82 9.67
C HIS A 10 1.73 -1.79 8.47
N GLU A 11 2.93 -2.28 8.12
CA GLU A 11 3.07 -3.32 7.11
C GLU A 11 2.57 -4.64 7.67
N ALA A 12 1.64 -5.32 6.98
CA ALA A 12 1.12 -6.64 7.36
C ALA A 12 2.17 -7.75 7.16
N LEU A 13 3.32 -7.63 7.81
CA LEU A 13 4.52 -8.39 7.49
C LEU A 13 4.50 -9.77 8.16
N LEU A 14 4.23 -9.82 9.46
CA LEU A 14 4.22 -11.05 10.25
C LEU A 14 2.82 -11.66 10.26
N LEU A 15 2.51 -12.47 9.24
CA LEU A 15 1.15 -12.98 9.02
C LEU A 15 0.57 -13.79 10.20
N THR A 16 1.41 -14.43 11.00
CA THR A 16 0.95 -15.12 12.23
C THR A 16 0.42 -14.15 13.28
N TYR A 17 1.03 -12.98 13.41
CA TYR A 17 0.55 -11.90 14.27
C TYR A 17 -0.73 -11.29 13.71
N GLU A 18 -0.76 -10.99 12.41
CA GLU A 18 -1.94 -10.39 11.78
C GLU A 18 -3.16 -11.32 11.85
N ALA A 19 -2.99 -12.61 11.54
CA ALA A 19 -4.05 -13.61 11.61
C ALA A 19 -4.58 -13.79 13.04
N ALA A 20 -3.71 -13.76 14.06
CA ALA A 20 -4.12 -13.85 15.47
C ALA A 20 -4.98 -12.66 15.92
N LEU A 21 -4.90 -11.52 15.24
CA LEU A 21 -5.67 -10.30 15.52
C LEU A 21 -6.83 -10.06 14.54
N THR A 22 -7.09 -10.99 13.62
CA THR A 22 -8.24 -10.93 12.71
C THR A 22 -9.53 -11.34 13.41
N ARG A 23 -10.58 -10.54 13.28
CA ARG A 23 -11.89 -10.72 13.93
C ARG A 23 -13.00 -10.54 12.92
N GLN A 24 -14.11 -11.25 13.11
CA GLN A 24 -15.33 -10.96 12.37
C GLN A 24 -16.01 -9.74 12.98
N SER A 25 -16.50 -8.85 12.13
CA SER A 25 -17.36 -7.74 12.51
C SER A 25 -18.44 -7.55 11.46
N MET A 26 -19.59 -7.04 11.89
CA MET A 26 -20.68 -6.70 11.00
C MET A 26 -20.36 -5.38 10.29
N THR A 27 -20.50 -5.35 8.97
CA THR A 27 -20.38 -4.14 8.16
C THR A 27 -21.61 -3.25 8.38
N SER A 28 -21.53 -2.00 7.92
CA SER A 28 -22.68 -1.08 7.90
C SER A 28 -23.86 -1.59 7.06
N SER A 29 -23.61 -2.51 6.10
CA SER A 29 -24.64 -3.17 5.30
C SER A 29 -25.25 -4.40 5.97
N GLY A 30 -24.78 -4.80 7.16
CA GLY A 30 -25.27 -5.96 7.89
C GLY A 30 -24.60 -7.29 7.53
N HIS A 31 -23.54 -7.27 6.71
CA HIS A 31 -22.81 -8.46 6.31
C HIS A 31 -21.69 -8.76 7.30
N MET A 32 -21.46 -10.03 7.64
CA MET A 32 -20.33 -10.41 8.47
C MET A 32 -19.06 -10.45 7.63
N SER A 33 -18.04 -9.68 8.00
CA SER A 33 -16.78 -9.59 7.29
C SER A 33 -15.59 -9.66 8.23
N TRP A 34 -14.41 -9.98 7.70
CA TRP A 34 -13.19 -10.06 8.49
C TRP A 34 -12.44 -8.73 8.52
N TYR A 35 -11.98 -8.33 9.70
CA TYR A 35 -11.11 -7.17 9.88
C TYR A 35 -9.89 -7.59 10.67
N CYS A 36 -8.70 -7.16 10.26
CA CYS A 36 -7.52 -7.27 11.08
C CYS A 36 -7.52 -6.13 12.11
N SER A 37 -7.69 -6.45 13.39
CA SER A 37 -7.79 -5.46 14.47
C SER A 37 -6.41 -4.96 14.96
N SER A 38 -5.32 -5.33 14.29
CA SER A 38 -3.97 -4.87 14.62
C SER A 38 -3.76 -3.40 14.24
N ALA A 39 -4.46 -2.90 13.22
CA ALA A 39 -4.44 -1.50 12.79
C ALA A 39 -5.70 -1.12 11.99
N HIS A 40 -5.89 0.18 11.76
CA HIS A 40 -6.99 0.67 10.95
C HIS A 40 -6.75 0.42 9.45
N MET A 41 -5.51 0.59 9.00
CA MET A 41 -5.07 0.36 7.63
C MET A 41 -3.79 -0.48 7.64
N LEU A 42 -3.70 -1.44 6.74
CA LEU A 42 -2.52 -2.29 6.60
C LEU A 42 -1.92 -2.11 5.20
N TRP A 43 -0.62 -2.32 5.02
CA TRP A 43 -0.03 -2.35 3.68
C TRP A 43 0.83 -3.57 3.41
N VAL A 44 0.98 -3.89 2.12
CA VAL A 44 1.98 -4.84 1.62
C VAL A 44 3.18 -4.09 1.06
N GLY A 45 4.38 -4.52 1.44
CA GLY A 45 5.63 -3.94 1.00
C GLY A 45 6.05 -4.40 -0.39
N GLU A 46 7.00 -3.68 -1.00
CA GLU A 46 7.54 -3.99 -2.34
C GLU A 46 8.11 -5.43 -2.43
N ARG A 47 8.57 -5.99 -1.32
CA ARG A 47 9.22 -7.31 -1.27
C ARG A 47 8.25 -8.45 -0.95
N THR A 48 7.02 -8.12 -0.58
CA THR A 48 6.00 -9.07 -0.11
C THR A 48 4.71 -8.99 -0.95
N ARG A 49 4.70 -8.17 -2.01
CA ARG A 49 3.53 -7.98 -2.89
C ARG A 49 3.44 -8.95 -4.06
N GLN A 50 3.94 -10.17 -3.91
CA GLN A 50 3.77 -11.19 -4.95
C GLN A 50 2.28 -11.49 -5.11
N LEU A 51 1.76 -11.44 -6.34
CA LEU A 51 0.32 -11.51 -6.63
C LEU A 51 -0.35 -12.76 -6.04
N GLU A 52 0.31 -13.92 -6.14
CA GLU A 52 -0.15 -15.20 -5.58
C GLU A 52 0.46 -15.50 -4.19
N GLY A 53 1.06 -14.49 -3.55
CA GLY A 53 1.73 -14.60 -2.26
C GLY A 53 0.77 -14.53 -1.08
N ALA A 54 1.20 -15.07 0.06
CA ALA A 54 0.40 -15.14 1.28
C ALA A 54 -0.03 -13.76 1.82
N HIS A 55 0.78 -12.71 1.60
CA HIS A 55 0.45 -11.35 2.02
C HIS A 55 -0.70 -10.75 1.22
N VAL A 56 -0.71 -10.95 -0.11
CA VAL A 56 -1.81 -10.48 -0.97
C VAL A 56 -3.08 -11.26 -0.66
N GLU A 57 -2.98 -12.58 -0.47
CA GLU A 57 -4.11 -13.43 -0.08
C GLU A 57 -4.69 -13.03 1.28
N PHE A 58 -3.83 -12.72 2.26
CA PHE A 58 -4.28 -12.23 3.57
C PHE A 58 -5.04 -10.90 3.44
N LEU A 59 -4.49 -9.94 2.69
CA LEU A 59 -5.12 -8.63 2.50
C LEU A 59 -6.41 -8.71 1.69
N ARG A 60 -6.51 -9.62 0.71
CA ARG A 60 -7.74 -9.92 -0.02
C ARG A 60 -8.86 -10.39 0.91
N GLY A 61 -8.50 -11.07 2.00
CA GLY A 61 -9.46 -11.64 2.95
C GLY A 61 -10.00 -10.68 4.00
N ILE A 62 -9.50 -9.43 4.08
CA ILE A 62 -9.90 -8.46 5.12
C ILE A 62 -10.54 -7.21 4.56
N GLU A 63 -11.40 -6.58 5.37
CA GLU A 63 -12.14 -5.39 4.98
C GLU A 63 -11.41 -4.07 5.22
N ASN A 64 -10.29 -4.09 5.96
CA ASN A 64 -9.47 -2.91 6.19
C ASN A 64 -9.09 -2.22 4.86
N PRO A 65 -9.00 -0.88 4.84
CA PRO A 65 -8.26 -0.17 3.80
C PRO A 65 -6.84 -0.74 3.70
N THR A 66 -6.38 -0.92 2.47
CA THR A 66 -5.14 -1.62 2.17
C THR A 66 -4.19 -0.77 1.33
N GLY A 67 -2.93 -0.72 1.72
CA GLY A 67 -1.86 -0.08 0.99
C GLY A 67 -1.06 -1.06 0.16
N VAL A 68 -0.63 -0.65 -1.03
CA VAL A 68 0.32 -1.41 -1.87
C VAL A 68 1.51 -0.53 -2.18
N LYS A 69 2.70 -0.95 -1.73
CA LYS A 69 3.93 -0.20 -2.00
C LYS A 69 4.46 -0.53 -3.39
N LEU A 70 4.74 0.50 -4.20
CA LEU A 70 5.17 0.35 -5.59
C LEU A 70 6.53 1.04 -5.85
N GLY A 71 7.53 0.21 -6.17
CA GLY A 71 8.86 0.61 -6.58
C GLY A 71 8.97 1.02 -8.06
N PRO A 72 10.17 1.41 -8.51
CA PRO A 72 10.41 1.83 -9.89
C PRO A 72 10.23 0.70 -10.93
N THR A 73 10.21 -0.55 -10.47
CA THR A 73 10.00 -1.76 -11.28
C THR A 73 8.54 -2.17 -11.37
N ALA A 74 7.61 -1.46 -10.73
CA ALA A 74 6.19 -1.76 -10.83
C ALA A 74 5.73 -1.73 -12.29
N ASP A 75 5.09 -2.81 -12.72
CA ASP A 75 4.50 -2.96 -14.03
C ASP A 75 3.00 -2.60 -13.97
N PRO A 76 2.48 -1.70 -14.82
CA PRO A 76 1.07 -1.34 -14.81
C PRO A 76 0.12 -2.54 -14.94
N ALA A 77 0.46 -3.55 -15.75
CA ALA A 77 -0.41 -4.73 -15.90
C ALA A 77 -0.50 -5.53 -14.60
N GLU A 78 0.63 -5.81 -13.96
CA GLU A 78 0.67 -6.47 -12.64
C GLU A 78 -0.11 -5.67 -11.58
N VAL A 79 0.03 -4.34 -11.57
CA VAL A 79 -0.71 -3.47 -10.64
C VAL A 79 -2.21 -3.55 -10.87
N LEU A 80 -2.66 -3.55 -12.13
CA LEU A 80 -4.09 -3.68 -12.44
C LEU A 80 -4.65 -5.03 -11.96
N THR A 81 -3.95 -6.13 -12.20
CA THR A 81 -4.35 -7.44 -11.69
C THR A 81 -4.38 -7.49 -10.16
N MET A 82 -3.45 -6.81 -9.49
CA MET A 82 -3.45 -6.69 -8.04
C MET A 82 -4.66 -5.89 -7.53
N LEU A 83 -5.06 -4.84 -8.25
CA LEU A 83 -6.27 -4.07 -7.91
C LEU A 83 -7.53 -4.92 -8.09
N ASP A 84 -7.63 -5.71 -9.15
CA ASP A 84 -8.72 -6.68 -9.33
C ASP A 84 -8.78 -7.70 -8.20
N THR A 85 -7.62 -8.12 -7.70
CA THR A 85 -7.52 -9.10 -6.62
C THR A 85 -7.93 -8.51 -5.28
N LEU A 86 -7.47 -7.30 -4.94
CA LEU A 86 -7.65 -6.69 -3.62
C LEU A 86 -8.91 -5.82 -3.50
N ASN A 87 -9.47 -5.37 -4.63
CA ASN A 87 -10.65 -4.49 -4.68
C ASN A 87 -11.52 -4.81 -5.91
N PRO A 88 -12.09 -6.03 -5.98
CA PRO A 88 -12.86 -6.49 -7.15
C PRO A 88 -14.09 -5.62 -7.42
N ASP A 89 -14.72 -5.08 -6.37
CA ASP A 89 -15.90 -4.21 -6.48
C ASP A 89 -15.54 -2.74 -6.78
N ASN A 90 -14.24 -2.43 -6.88
CA ASN A 90 -13.70 -1.11 -7.19
C ASN A 90 -14.15 -0.02 -6.18
N ASP A 91 -14.25 -0.39 -4.90
CA ASP A 91 -14.68 0.50 -3.84
C ASP A 91 -13.71 1.68 -3.65
N PRO A 92 -14.18 2.94 -3.74
CA PRO A 92 -13.32 4.10 -3.55
C PRO A 92 -12.71 4.16 -2.14
N GLY A 93 -11.40 4.34 -2.07
CA GLY A 93 -10.67 4.44 -0.80
C GLY A 93 -10.25 3.11 -0.19
N LYS A 94 -10.69 1.96 -0.75
CA LYS A 94 -10.26 0.63 -0.32
C LYS A 94 -8.76 0.43 -0.50
N ILE A 95 -8.21 0.88 -1.63
CA ILE A 95 -6.79 0.72 -1.96
C ILE A 95 -6.06 2.05 -2.03
N MET A 96 -4.89 2.09 -1.39
CA MET A 96 -3.90 3.16 -1.53
C MET A 96 -2.65 2.64 -2.24
N LEU A 97 -2.29 3.24 -3.37
CA LEU A 97 -1.02 2.97 -4.04
C LEU A 97 0.06 3.91 -3.49
N ILE A 98 1.09 3.33 -2.86
CA ILE A 98 2.17 4.04 -2.17
C ILE A 98 3.43 4.03 -3.06
N ILE A 99 3.68 5.14 -3.75
CA ILE A 99 4.71 5.28 -4.78
C ILE A 99 6.06 5.60 -4.14
N ARG A 100 7.06 4.72 -4.34
CA ARG A 100 8.44 4.85 -3.82
C ARG A 100 9.49 4.71 -4.92
N MET A 101 9.23 5.31 -6.08
CA MET A 101 10.09 5.16 -7.27
C MET A 101 11.42 5.92 -7.18
N GLY A 102 11.45 6.96 -6.35
CA GLY A 102 12.58 7.88 -6.22
C GLY A 102 12.58 8.98 -7.28
N GLN A 103 13.15 10.12 -6.92
CA GLN A 103 13.09 11.35 -7.73
C GLN A 103 13.56 11.12 -9.17
N ASP A 104 14.67 10.40 -9.35
CA ASP A 104 15.30 10.18 -10.67
C ASP A 104 14.44 9.36 -11.64
N LYS A 105 13.52 8.52 -11.12
CA LYS A 105 12.72 7.60 -11.95
C LYS A 105 11.23 7.94 -11.93
N LEU A 106 10.78 8.79 -11.00
CA LEU A 106 9.37 9.08 -10.79
C LEU A 106 8.71 9.63 -12.06
N MET A 107 9.32 10.63 -12.68
CA MET A 107 8.75 11.31 -13.85
C MET A 107 8.69 10.41 -15.10
N ASP A 108 9.59 9.43 -15.20
CA ASP A 108 9.61 8.50 -16.33
C ASP A 108 8.61 7.35 -16.16
N ARG A 109 8.35 6.93 -14.92
CA ARG A 109 7.62 5.69 -14.61
C ARG A 109 6.18 5.95 -14.15
N LEU A 110 5.97 6.91 -13.26
CA LEU A 110 4.66 7.16 -12.66
C LEU A 110 3.58 7.56 -13.68
N PRO A 111 3.84 8.40 -14.70
CA PRO A 111 2.79 8.80 -15.65
C PRO A 111 2.17 7.64 -16.43
N ALA A 112 2.95 6.60 -16.75
CA ALA A 112 2.43 5.41 -17.43
C ALA A 112 1.47 4.63 -16.51
N LEU A 113 1.84 4.46 -15.24
CA LEU A 113 1.00 3.81 -14.24
C LEU A 113 -0.29 4.59 -13.98
N LEU A 114 -0.21 5.91 -13.79
CA LEU A 114 -1.37 6.78 -13.60
C LEU A 114 -2.37 6.66 -14.76
N ARG A 115 -1.86 6.64 -16.00
CA ARG A 115 -2.71 6.50 -17.20
C ARG A 115 -3.39 5.14 -17.25
N ALA A 116 -2.67 4.05 -16.99
CA ALA A 116 -3.24 2.71 -17.01
C ALA A 116 -4.35 2.56 -15.96
N VAL A 117 -4.10 2.94 -14.71
CA VAL A 117 -5.11 2.88 -13.62
C VAL A 117 -6.34 3.74 -13.95
N LYS A 118 -6.13 4.93 -14.52
CA LYS A 118 -7.21 5.83 -14.94
C LYS A 118 -8.02 5.26 -16.12
N GLN A 119 -7.36 4.67 -17.11
CA GLN A 119 -8.01 4.09 -18.29
C GLN A 119 -8.90 2.90 -17.91
N GLU A 120 -8.46 2.07 -16.97
CA GLU A 120 -9.22 0.95 -16.41
C GLU A 120 -10.29 1.38 -15.40
N GLY A 121 -10.45 2.69 -15.16
CA GLY A 121 -11.48 3.22 -14.26
C GLY A 121 -11.31 2.83 -12.78
N ARG A 122 -10.09 2.48 -12.36
CA ARG A 122 -9.84 1.99 -10.99
C ARG A 122 -9.78 3.13 -9.97
N HIS A 123 -10.50 2.97 -8.87
CA HIS A 123 -10.55 3.92 -7.77
C HIS A 123 -9.50 3.57 -6.71
N VAL A 124 -8.46 4.40 -6.66
CA VAL A 124 -7.36 4.27 -5.69
C VAL A 124 -7.02 5.62 -5.10
N VAL A 125 -6.46 5.60 -3.89
CA VAL A 125 -5.78 6.76 -3.30
C VAL A 125 -4.31 6.71 -3.70
N TRP A 126 -3.78 7.83 -4.18
CA TRP A 126 -2.36 7.95 -4.50
C TRP A 126 -1.60 8.57 -3.33
N SER A 127 -0.56 7.91 -2.87
CA SER A 127 0.35 8.42 -1.85
C SER A 127 1.78 8.30 -2.35
N VAL A 128 2.63 9.29 -2.05
CA VAL A 128 4.05 9.26 -2.40
C VAL A 128 4.84 9.03 -1.13
N ASP A 129 5.71 8.03 -1.16
CA ASP A 129 6.73 7.78 -0.16
C ASP A 129 8.09 8.27 -0.71
N PRO A 130 8.51 9.49 -0.37
CA PRO A 130 9.73 10.08 -0.87
C PRO A 130 10.99 9.58 -0.15
N MET A 131 10.85 8.67 0.82
CA MET A 131 11.95 8.23 1.69
C MET A 131 12.56 6.91 1.22
N HIS A 132 11.71 5.94 0.90
CA HIS A 132 12.16 4.56 0.67
C HIS A 132 12.64 4.32 -0.77
N TRP A 133 13.43 5.21 -1.39
CA TRP A 133 13.95 5.01 -2.76
C TRP A 133 15.47 4.88 -2.82
N LYS A 134 16.21 5.58 -1.95
CA LYS A 134 17.66 5.47 -1.78
C LYS A 134 18.04 5.67 -0.32
N TYR A 135 18.96 4.84 0.15
CA TYR A 135 19.73 5.08 1.36
C TYR A 135 21.19 5.28 0.96
N TYR A 136 21.77 6.39 1.38
CA TYR A 136 23.21 6.59 1.32
C TYR A 136 23.82 5.91 2.54
N LYS A 137 24.82 5.04 2.33
CA LYS A 137 25.72 4.65 3.42
C LYS A 137 26.68 5.80 3.65
N GLY A 138 26.52 6.50 4.75
CA GLY A 138 27.48 7.48 5.21
C GLY A 138 28.83 6.83 5.54
N GLN A 139 29.86 7.67 5.72
CA GLN A 139 31.24 7.27 6.02
C GLN A 139 31.36 6.36 7.28
N TRP A 140 30.31 6.32 8.11
CA TRP A 140 30.17 5.53 9.33
C TRP A 140 29.13 4.39 9.25
N CYS A 141 28.82 3.87 8.05
CA CYS A 141 27.82 2.82 7.84
C CYS A 141 26.38 3.19 8.29
N GLN A 142 26.08 4.48 8.43
CA GLN A 142 24.73 4.96 8.71
C GLN A 142 23.93 5.08 7.41
N ASN A 143 22.72 4.51 7.37
CA ASN A 143 21.80 4.68 6.25
C ASN A 143 21.04 6.00 6.43
N ALA A 144 21.16 6.92 5.47
CA ALA A 144 20.45 8.19 5.49
C ALA A 144 19.81 8.51 4.13
N SER A 145 18.68 9.21 4.15
CA SER A 145 18.13 9.90 2.98
C SER A 145 18.56 11.37 3.06
N VAL A 146 19.08 11.92 1.96
CA VAL A 146 19.64 13.28 1.93
C VAL A 146 18.65 14.20 1.22
N TRP A 147 18.33 15.33 1.84
CA TRP A 147 17.57 16.40 1.19
C TRP A 147 18.49 17.10 0.17
N PRO A 148 18.16 17.12 -1.14
CA PRO A 148 19.06 17.63 -2.17
C PRO A 148 19.48 19.09 -1.99
N GLY A 149 18.63 19.92 -1.36
CA GLY A 149 18.91 21.33 -1.06
C GLY A 149 19.64 21.61 0.26
N ALA A 150 20.12 20.58 0.96
CA ALA A 150 20.85 20.71 2.23
C ALA A 150 22.38 20.79 2.02
N ARG A 151 22.84 21.27 0.87
CA ARG A 151 24.25 21.56 0.58
C ARG A 151 24.47 23.04 0.44
#